data_AF-A0A3C1BQ26-F1
#
_entry.id   AF-A0A3C1BQ26-F1
#
_cell.length_a   1.000
_cell.length_b   1.000
_cell.length_c   1.000
_cell.angle_alpha   90.00
_cell.angle_beta   90.00
_cell.angle_gamma   90.00
#
_symmetry.space_group_name_H-M   'P 1'
#
loop_
_entity.id
_entity.type
_entity.pdbx_description
1 polymer ?
#
loop_
_entity_poly.entity_id
_entity_poly.type
_entity_poly.pdbx_seq_one_letter_code
_entity_poly.pdbx_strand_id
1 'polypeptide(L)'
;MKCDAEIIAGQVTELADKLIAAEADETILKLFERYKSYFAQFVQIVGAMNENERLNNPSIQKVEEKHKELEIKLKQNKTGIFKEIMNLNSNLSIKQKYYGKKVSRMGVDRKG
;
A
#
# COMPACT_ATOMS: atom_id res chain seq x y z
N MET A 1 6.83 -32.83 12.17
CA MET A 1 6.26 -31.58 12.73
C MET A 1 6.92 -30.43 12.00
N LYS A 2 6.15 -29.46 11.48
CA LYS A 2 6.73 -28.23 10.92
C LYS A 2 7.23 -27.36 12.07
N CYS A 3 8.39 -26.73 11.92
CA CYS A 3 8.91 -25.79 12.92
C CYS A 3 8.00 -24.55 13.00
N ASP A 4 7.84 -23.95 14.18
CA ASP A 4 6.99 -22.76 14.37
C ASP A 4 7.35 -21.62 13.40
N ALA A 5 8.64 -21.47 13.09
CA ALA A 5 9.15 -20.54 12.08
C ALA A 5 8.54 -20.75 10.69
N GLU A 6 8.37 -22.01 10.25
CA GLU A 6 7.82 -22.36 8.94
C GLU A 6 6.31 -22.10 8.87
N ILE A 7 5.61 -22.32 10.00
CA ILE A 7 4.18 -22.06 10.11
C ILE A 7 3.92 -20.56 10.00
N ILE A 8 4.63 -19.76 10.79
CA ILE A 8 4.47 -18.30 10.75
C ILE A 8 4.96 -17.73 9.42
N ALA A 9 6.07 -18.23 8.86
CA ALA A 9 6.52 -17.83 7.52
C ALA A 9 5.44 -18.08 6.46
N GLY A 10 4.77 -19.24 6.52
CA GLY A 10 3.64 -19.55 5.65
C GLY A 10 2.53 -18.50 5.74
N GLN A 11 2.08 -18.18 6.96
CA GLN A 11 1.04 -17.16 7.20
C GLN A 11 1.45 -15.77 6.68
N VAL A 12 2.70 -15.37 6.92
CA VAL A 12 3.24 -14.09 6.43
C VAL A 12 3.23 -14.06 4.90
N THR A 13 3.70 -15.12 4.23
CA THR A 13 3.72 -15.16 2.76
C THR A 13 2.32 -15.16 2.16
N GLU A 14 1.38 -15.92 2.72
CA GLU A 14 -0.01 -15.96 2.24
C GLU A 14 -0.69 -14.59 2.37
N LEU A 15 -0.46 -13.89 3.49
CA LEU A 15 -1.00 -12.55 3.68
C LEU A 15 -0.32 -11.52 2.76
N ALA A 16 0.99 -11.66 2.51
CA ALA A 16 1.68 -10.83 1.53
C ALA A 16 1.09 -11.01 0.12
N ASP A 17 0.88 -12.25 -0.32
CA ASP A 17 0.28 -12.55 -1.62
C ASP A 17 -1.14 -11.96 -1.75
N LYS A 18 -1.96 -12.09 -0.70
CA LYS A 18 -3.29 -11.46 -0.65
C LYS A 18 -3.21 -9.94 -0.74
N LEU A 19 -2.25 -9.31 -0.05
CA LEU A 19 -2.06 -7.85 -0.08
C LEU A 19 -1.52 -7.36 -1.43
N ILE A 20 -0.70 -8.15 -2.12
CA ILE A 20 -0.19 -7.83 -3.46
C ILE A 20 -1.34 -7.85 -4.49
N ALA A 21 -2.23 -8.85 -4.37
CA ALA A 21 -3.39 -9.02 -5.24
C ALA A 21 -4.58 -8.10 -4.89
N ALA A 22 -4.63 -7.57 -3.67
CA ALA A 22 -5.75 -6.77 -3.20
C ALA A 22 -5.86 -5.42 -3.92
N GLU A 23 -7.11 -5.02 -4.19
CA GLU A 23 -7.46 -3.66 -4.56
C GLU A 23 -7.45 -2.75 -3.32
N ALA A 24 -7.32 -1.43 -3.54
CA ALA A 24 -7.27 -0.45 -2.46
C ALA A 24 -8.69 -0.18 -1.91
N ASP A 25 -9.20 -1.10 -1.10
CA ASP A 25 -10.50 -1.01 -0.43
C ASP A 25 -10.37 -1.06 1.12
N GLU A 26 -11.49 -0.97 1.84
CA GLU A 26 -11.47 -1.02 3.32
C GLU A 26 -10.98 -2.36 3.89
N THR A 27 -11.05 -3.45 3.13
CA THR A 27 -10.61 -4.78 3.56
C THR A 27 -9.09 -4.89 3.58
N ILE A 28 -8.39 -4.09 2.77
CA ILE A 28 -6.92 -4.08 2.72
C ILE A 28 -6.29 -3.69 4.06
N LEU A 29 -6.93 -2.79 4.82
CA LEU A 29 -6.43 -2.33 6.11
C LEU A 29 -6.44 -3.47 7.15
N LYS A 30 -7.52 -4.24 7.18
CA LYS A 30 -7.65 -5.42 8.05
C LYS A 30 -6.63 -6.50 7.69
N LEU A 31 -6.38 -6.70 6.39
CA LEU A 31 -5.33 -7.61 5.92
C LEU A 31 -3.94 -7.12 6.35
N PHE A 32 -3.68 -5.82 6.28
CA PHE A 32 -2.43 -5.20 6.73
C PHE A 32 -2.18 -5.37 8.22
N GLU A 33 -3.20 -5.20 9.07
CA GLU A 33 -3.08 -5.39 10.52
C GLU A 33 -2.71 -6.84 10.85
N ARG A 34 -3.37 -7.81 10.20
CA ARG A 34 -3.03 -9.23 10.35
C ARG A 34 -1.61 -9.52 9.88
N TYR A 35 -1.22 -8.99 8.72
CA TYR A 35 0.13 -9.14 8.20
C TYR A 35 1.17 -8.61 9.18
N LYS A 36 0.98 -7.40 9.74
CA LYS A 36 1.88 -6.81 10.74
C LYS A 36 2.02 -7.69 11.98
N SER A 37 0.92 -8.25 12.48
CA SER A 37 0.95 -9.12 13.65
C SER A 37 1.80 -10.38 13.42
N TYR A 38 1.57 -11.09 12.32
CA TYR A 38 2.35 -12.29 11.99
C TYR A 38 3.79 -11.97 11.62
N PHE A 39 4.03 -10.85 10.93
CA PHE A 39 5.38 -10.42 10.59
C PHE A 39 6.20 -10.06 11.83
N ALA A 40 5.58 -9.41 12.84
CA ALA A 40 6.24 -9.14 14.11
C ALA A 40 6.63 -10.43 14.85
N GLN A 41 5.73 -11.42 14.90
CA GLN A 41 6.02 -12.74 15.47
C GLN A 41 7.13 -13.45 14.70
N PHE A 42 7.10 -13.37 13.36
CA PHE A 42 8.15 -13.92 12.51
C PHE A 42 9.52 -13.31 12.83
N VAL A 43 9.60 -11.98 12.94
CA VAL A 43 10.84 -11.26 13.29
C VAL A 43 11.35 -11.67 14.67
N GLN A 44 10.46 -11.88 15.65
CA GLN A 44 10.86 -12.35 16.98
C GLN A 44 11.47 -13.76 16.92
N ILE A 45 10.85 -14.68 16.17
CA ILE A 45 11.38 -16.04 15.99
C ILE A 45 12.75 -15.98 15.31
N VAL A 46 12.87 -15.25 14.22
CA VAL A 46 14.14 -15.09 13.49
C VAL A 46 15.22 -14.45 14.38
N GLY A 47 14.85 -13.48 15.21
CA GLY A 47 15.77 -12.83 16.16
C GLY A 47 16.32 -13.79 17.22
N ALA A 48 15.56 -14.82 17.59
CA ALA A 48 15.98 -15.85 18.55
C ALA A 48 16.81 -16.99 17.92
N MET A 49 16.80 -17.13 16.59
CA MET A 49 17.60 -18.14 15.89
C MET A 49 19.08 -17.75 15.84
N ASN A 50 19.99 -18.73 15.77
CA ASN A 50 21.40 -18.44 15.55
C ASN A 50 21.66 -18.02 14.08
N GLU A 51 22.76 -17.32 13.81
CA GLU A 51 23.01 -16.70 12.50
C GLU A 51 23.11 -17.74 11.36
N ASN A 52 23.70 -18.90 11.65
CA ASN A 52 23.82 -20.01 10.68
C ASN A 52 22.47 -20.64 10.33
N GLU A 53 21.54 -20.75 11.29
CA GLU A 53 20.17 -21.19 11.03
C GLU A 53 19.42 -20.15 10.19
N ARG A 54 19.64 -18.85 10.43
CA ARG A 54 18.95 -17.78 9.69
C ARG A 54 19.32 -17.76 8.21
N LEU A 55 20.62 -17.72 7.90
CA LEU A 55 21.13 -17.55 6.55
C LEU A 55 20.72 -18.69 5.61
N ASN A 56 20.62 -19.91 6.16
CA ASN A 56 20.33 -21.11 5.40
C ASN A 56 18.84 -21.50 5.42
N ASN A 57 17.96 -20.72 6.06
CA ASN A 57 16.55 -21.06 6.15
C ASN A 57 15.77 -20.58 4.90
N PRO A 58 15.26 -21.49 4.06
CA PRO A 58 14.55 -21.14 2.85
C PRO A 58 13.23 -20.40 3.13
N SER A 59 12.60 -20.64 4.28
CA SER A 59 11.37 -19.95 4.67
C SER A 59 11.63 -18.48 4.98
N ILE A 60 12.80 -18.16 5.53
CA ILE A 60 13.18 -16.76 5.81
C ILE A 60 13.44 -16.00 4.52
N GLN A 61 14.20 -16.61 3.60
CA GLN A 61 14.46 -16.04 2.29
C GLN A 61 13.15 -15.76 1.54
N LYS A 62 12.22 -16.72 1.55
CA LYS A 62 10.89 -16.55 0.92
C LYS A 62 10.09 -15.40 1.53
N VAL A 63 10.10 -15.25 2.86
CA VAL A 63 9.42 -14.12 3.53
C VAL A 63 10.06 -12.79 3.14
N GLU A 64 11.39 -12.74 3.07
CA GLU A 64 12.12 -11.53 2.66
C GLU A 64 11.76 -11.11 1.23
N GLU A 65 11.78 -12.05 0.29
CA GLU A 65 11.40 -11.81 -1.11
C GLU A 65 9.97 -11.27 -1.20
N LYS A 66 9.03 -11.90 -0.50
CA LYS A 66 7.62 -11.49 -0.50
C LYS A 66 7.40 -10.15 0.17
N HIS A 67 8.14 -9.85 1.23
CA HIS A 67 8.08 -8.54 1.87
C HIS A 67 8.57 -7.43 0.92
N LYS A 68 9.68 -7.65 0.21
CA LYS A 68 10.19 -6.70 -0.80
C LYS A 68 9.20 -6.49 -1.94
N GLU A 69 8.58 -7.55 -2.44
CA GLU A 69 7.54 -7.48 -3.48
C GLU A 69 6.35 -6.61 -3.01
N LEU A 70 5.88 -6.85 -1.79
CA LEU A 70 4.81 -6.07 -1.17
C LEU A 70 5.21 -4.58 -1.01
N GLU A 71 6.43 -4.28 -0.58
CA GLU A 71 6.91 -2.90 -0.46
C GLU A 71 6.91 -2.17 -1.82
N ILE A 72 7.34 -2.84 -2.89
CA ILE A 72 7.34 -2.27 -4.24
C ILE A 72 5.91 -1.93 -4.65
N LYS A 73 4.97 -2.86 -4.46
CA LYS A 73 3.56 -2.67 -4.76
C LYS A 73 2.96 -1.48 -3.99
N LEU A 74 3.28 -1.36 -2.70
CA LEU A 74 2.83 -0.22 -1.89
C LEU A 74 3.39 1.12 -2.36
N LYS A 75 4.68 1.18 -2.73
CA LYS A 75 5.30 2.39 -3.29
C LYS A 75 4.63 2.80 -4.61
N GLN A 76 4.30 1.82 -5.46
CA GLN A 76 3.56 2.05 -6.71
C GLN A 76 2.15 2.58 -6.44
N ASN A 77 1.40 1.94 -5.53
CA ASN A 77 0.05 2.37 -5.15
C ASN A 77 0.06 3.81 -4.60
N LYS A 78 1.00 4.16 -3.71
CA LYS A 78 1.17 5.54 -3.19
C LYS A 78 1.38 6.55 -4.32
N THR A 79 2.24 6.21 -5.27
CA THR A 79 2.54 7.07 -6.43
C THR A 79 1.32 7.25 -7.33
N GLY A 80 0.55 6.17 -7.55
CA GLY A 80 -0.70 6.20 -8.32
C GLY A 80 -1.75 7.11 -7.68
N ILE A 81 -1.99 6.95 -6.37
CA ILE A 81 -2.92 7.80 -5.61
C ILE A 81 -2.53 9.27 -5.71
N PHE A 82 -1.24 9.59 -5.56
CA PHE A 82 -0.76 10.96 -5.66
C PHE A 82 -1.02 11.57 -7.05
N LYS A 83 -0.77 10.81 -8.13
CA LYS A 83 -1.06 11.26 -9.50
C LYS A 83 -2.55 11.53 -9.70
N GLU A 84 -3.40 10.66 -9.18
CA GLU A 84 -4.85 10.80 -9.33
C GLU A 84 -5.39 12.01 -8.57
N ILE A 85 -4.89 12.28 -7.36
CA ILE A 85 -5.20 13.51 -6.60
C ILE A 85 -4.79 14.75 -7.40
N MET A 86 -3.60 14.76 -8.00
CA MET A 86 -3.14 15.88 -8.82
C MET A 86 -4.02 16.09 -10.07
N ASN A 87 -4.46 15.01 -10.72
CA ASN A 87 -5.40 15.04 -11.83
C ASN A 87 -6.78 15.57 -11.41
N LEU A 88 -7.30 15.15 -10.26
CA LEU A 88 -8.56 15.65 -9.74
C LEU A 88 -8.48 17.14 -9.41
N ASN A 89 -7.39 17.59 -8.78
CA ASN A 89 -7.17 18.99 -8.45
C ASN A 89 -7.01 19.87 -9.71
N SER A 90 -6.30 19.39 -10.73
CA SER A 90 -6.18 20.10 -12.00
C SER A 90 -7.52 20.18 -12.74
N ASN A 91 -8.28 19.07 -12.77
CA ASN A 91 -9.64 19.04 -13.31
C ASN A 91 -10.60 19.98 -12.57
N LEU A 92 -10.49 20.07 -11.24
CA LEU A 92 -11.28 20.96 -10.41
C LEU A 92 -10.94 22.44 -10.70
N SER A 93 -9.65 22.75 -10.84
CA SER A 93 -9.16 24.07 -11.25
C SER A 93 -9.66 24.46 -12.66
N ILE A 94 -9.59 23.54 -13.64
CA ILE A 94 -10.13 23.74 -14.99
C ILE A 94 -11.64 23.97 -14.95
N LYS A 95 -12.38 23.15 -14.18
CA LYS A 95 -13.84 23.31 -14.00
C LYS A 95 -14.18 24.68 -13.42
N GLN A 96 -13.47 25.13 -12.40
CA GLN A 96 -13.67 26.47 -11.83
C GLN A 96 -13.35 27.59 -12.84
N LYS A 97 -12.26 27.47 -13.59
CA LYS A 97 -11.81 28.50 -14.55
C LYS A 97 -12.74 28.66 -15.75
N TYR A 98 -13.22 27.56 -16.32
CA TYR A 98 -13.98 27.58 -17.58
C TYR A 98 -15.49 27.36 -17.41
N TYR A 99 -15.91 26.63 -16.38
CA TYR A 99 -17.31 26.26 -16.16
C TYR A 99 -17.90 26.86 -14.88
N GLY A 100 -17.07 27.45 -14.01
CA GLY A 100 -17.50 28.12 -12.76
C GLY A 100 -18.22 29.46 -12.96
N LYS A 101 -18.25 30.02 -14.18
CA LYS A 101 -18.99 31.25 -14.49
C LYS A 101 -20.37 30.96 -15.09
N LYS A 102 -21.27 30.44 -14.26
CA LYS A 102 -22.68 30.86 -14.26
C LYS A 102 -22.93 31.75 -13.04
N VAL A 103 -22.25 32.89 -12.99
CA VAL A 103 -22.69 34.03 -12.19
C VAL A 103 -22.74 35.20 -13.14
N SER A 104 -23.96 35.71 -13.34
CA SER A 104 -24.31 36.82 -14.21
C SER A 104 -23.31 37.98 -14.08
N ARG A 105 -22.60 38.31 -15.17
CA ARG A 105 -22.15 39.69 -15.35
C ARG A 105 -23.38 40.50 -15.73
N MET A 106 -24.14 40.92 -14.71
CA MET A 106 -25.04 42.05 -14.85
C MET A 106 -24.20 43.24 -15.33
N GLY A 107 -24.69 43.90 -16.37
CA GLY A 107 -23.96 44.89 -17.15
C GLY A 107 -23.28 45.95 -16.31
N VAL A 108 -22.04 46.25 -16.67
CA VAL A 108 -21.50 47.59 -16.46
C VAL A 108 -21.55 48.24 -17.84
N ASP A 109 -22.63 48.96 -18.08
CA ASP A 109 -22.76 49.88 -19.19
C ASP A 109 -21.63 50.92 -19.07
N ARG A 110 -20.64 50.87 -19.95
CA ARG A 110 -19.64 51.93 -20.08
C ARG A 110 -20.12 52.87 -21.18
N LYS A 111 -21.06 53.74 -20.81
CA LYS A 111 -21.22 55.06 -21.42
C LYS A 111 -21.00 56.10 -20.31
N GLY A 112 -19.98 56.93 -20.51
CA GLY A 112 -19.51 57.95 -19.59
C GLY A 112 -18.04 58.22 -19.82
#